data_AF-A0AAW6K4I6-F1
#
_entry.id   AF-A0AAW6K4I6-F1
#
_cell.length_a   1.000
_cell.length_b   1.000
_cell.length_c   1.000
_cell.angle_alpha   90.00
_cell.angle_beta   90.00
_cell.angle_gamma   90.00
#
_symmetry.space_group_name_H-M   'P 1'
#
loop_
_entity.id
_entity.type
_entity.pdbx_description
1 polymer ?
#
loop_
_entity_poly.entity_id
_entity_poly.type
_entity_poly.pdbx_seq_one_letter_code
_entity_poly.pdbx_strand_id
1 'polypeptide(L)'
;IVSIPVEQKIDLLTDDFAVLQVNYSILPDLQVGDGEIQVVVANADLAKVEHWYRMYQEQCLSEGKEIPDFQTMDMGKYWETGVMKEEAYVDTSSEAIQKAVRKYEGQEPGELEQKVLKQEQSIRSMNNEQYQEFHNNPEFIEITINHETLVQESQLASSWDMERRGMFASRIPGTWGDGEQTLVLPTEQVFRTDDGKTYIGFVERKEKQLILNADGSMVPSEKRSTGERLYAERYEPVSRKFGKKKSLQKNTAEKEMIQNVIKQAPSKVPTIPKKGI
;
A
#
# COMPACT_ATOMS: atom_id res chain seq x y z
N ILE A 1 -36.15 -8.81 -14.68
CA ILE A 1 -35.91 -10.27 -14.75
C ILE A 1 -36.15 -10.80 -13.34
N VAL A 2 -36.69 -12.01 -13.21
CA VAL A 2 -37.02 -12.64 -11.93
C VAL A 2 -36.22 -13.93 -11.82
N SER A 3 -35.55 -14.15 -10.69
CA SER A 3 -34.93 -15.45 -10.36
C SER A 3 -35.93 -16.32 -9.61
N ILE A 4 -36.14 -17.55 -10.05
CA ILE A 4 -37.09 -18.48 -9.44
C ILE A 4 -36.39 -19.85 -9.23
N PRO A 5 -36.33 -20.38 -7.99
CA PRO A 5 -35.63 -21.62 -7.68
C PRO A 5 -36.48 -22.86 -8.02
N VAL A 6 -36.79 -23.05 -9.32
CA VAL A 6 -37.65 -24.12 -9.83
C VAL A 6 -37.03 -24.87 -11.03
N GLU A 7 -35.70 -24.89 -11.14
CA GLU A 7 -34.97 -25.55 -12.25
C GLU A 7 -35.45 -27.01 -12.50
N GLN A 8 -35.82 -27.73 -11.44
CA GLN A 8 -36.31 -29.12 -11.53
C GLN A 8 -37.81 -29.26 -11.82
N LYS A 9 -38.59 -28.17 -11.74
CA LYS A 9 -40.07 -28.16 -11.86
C LYS A 9 -40.57 -27.07 -12.81
N ILE A 10 -39.85 -26.84 -13.91
CA ILE A 10 -40.19 -25.82 -14.92
C ILE A 10 -41.59 -26.04 -15.52
N ASP A 11 -42.01 -27.30 -15.66
CA ASP A 11 -43.34 -27.64 -16.17
C ASP A 11 -44.48 -27.04 -15.31
N LEU A 12 -44.34 -27.10 -13.99
CA LEU A 12 -45.33 -26.56 -13.06
C LEU A 12 -45.43 -25.03 -13.16
N LEU A 13 -44.30 -24.36 -13.30
CA LEU A 13 -44.27 -22.91 -13.54
C LEU A 13 -44.93 -22.55 -14.87
N THR A 14 -44.65 -23.33 -15.92
CA THR A 14 -45.17 -23.08 -17.27
C THR A 14 -46.69 -23.22 -17.30
N ASP A 15 -47.21 -24.26 -16.67
CA ASP A 15 -48.65 -24.52 -16.54
C ASP A 15 -49.34 -23.42 -15.73
N ASP A 16 -48.79 -23.05 -14.58
CA ASP A 16 -49.37 -22.02 -13.71
C ASP A 16 -49.34 -20.64 -14.37
N PHE A 17 -48.26 -20.28 -15.06
CA PHE A 17 -48.16 -18.99 -15.75
C PHE A 17 -49.09 -18.91 -16.97
N ALA A 18 -49.36 -20.05 -17.62
CA ALA A 18 -50.37 -20.13 -18.66
C ALA A 18 -51.78 -19.90 -18.11
N VAL A 19 -52.12 -20.49 -16.96
CA VAL A 19 -53.41 -20.29 -16.27
C VAL A 19 -53.58 -18.85 -15.79
N LEU A 20 -52.53 -18.26 -15.21
CA LEU A 20 -52.52 -16.87 -14.74
C LEU A 20 -52.46 -15.83 -15.86
N GLN A 21 -52.32 -16.29 -17.12
CA GLN A 21 -52.13 -15.45 -18.31
C GLN A 21 -51.03 -14.41 -18.09
N VAL A 22 -49.88 -14.86 -17.57
CA VAL A 22 -48.69 -14.03 -17.38
C VAL A 22 -47.96 -13.93 -18.70
N ASN A 23 -47.58 -12.71 -19.11
CA ASN A 23 -46.69 -12.55 -20.25
C ASN A 23 -45.22 -12.69 -19.81
N TYR A 24 -44.60 -13.82 -20.15
CA TYR A 24 -43.24 -14.14 -19.73
C TYR A 24 -42.38 -14.77 -20.84
N SER A 25 -41.08 -14.79 -20.61
CA SER A 25 -40.10 -15.53 -21.42
C SER A 25 -39.00 -16.05 -20.52
N ILE A 26 -38.68 -17.33 -20.63
CA ILE A 26 -37.58 -17.97 -19.88
C ILE A 26 -36.26 -17.62 -20.57
N LEU A 27 -35.29 -17.12 -19.81
CA LEU A 27 -33.94 -16.85 -20.29
C LEU A 27 -33.08 -18.12 -20.20
N PRO A 28 -32.01 -18.23 -21.01
CA PRO A 28 -31.01 -19.27 -20.82
C PRO A 28 -30.43 -19.18 -19.40
N ASP A 29 -30.27 -20.32 -18.73
CA ASP A 29 -29.57 -20.32 -17.46
C ASP A 29 -28.06 -20.18 -17.70
N LEU A 30 -27.47 -19.19 -17.03
CA LEU A 30 -26.05 -18.87 -17.13
C LEU A 30 -25.23 -19.55 -16.02
N GLN A 31 -25.87 -20.04 -14.94
CA GLN A 31 -25.24 -20.75 -13.82
C GLN A 31 -25.86 -22.14 -13.60
N VAL A 32 -25.61 -23.04 -14.54
CA VAL A 32 -26.14 -24.41 -14.50
C VAL A 32 -25.83 -25.12 -13.18
N GLY A 33 -26.88 -25.48 -12.43
CA GLY A 33 -26.79 -26.21 -11.17
C GLY A 33 -26.95 -25.38 -9.89
N ASP A 34 -27.25 -24.08 -10.01
CA ASP A 34 -27.65 -23.24 -8.86
C ASP A 34 -29.10 -23.50 -8.40
N GLY A 35 -29.90 -24.24 -9.18
CA GLY A 35 -31.29 -24.55 -8.88
C GLY A 35 -32.27 -23.45 -9.31
N GLU A 36 -31.79 -22.36 -9.92
CA GLU A 36 -32.56 -21.18 -10.30
C GLU A 36 -32.80 -21.10 -11.80
N ILE A 37 -33.94 -20.50 -12.17
CA ILE A 37 -34.23 -20.11 -13.54
C ILE A 37 -34.51 -18.62 -13.60
N GLN A 38 -34.07 -17.99 -14.68
CA GLN A 38 -34.27 -16.56 -14.89
C GLN A 38 -35.39 -16.33 -15.88
N VAL A 39 -36.41 -15.58 -15.48
CA VAL A 39 -37.61 -15.33 -16.28
C VAL A 39 -37.80 -13.83 -16.48
N VAL A 40 -38.00 -13.41 -17.72
CA VAL A 40 -38.47 -12.06 -18.04
C VAL A 40 -39.99 -12.06 -17.95
N VAL A 41 -40.54 -11.14 -17.16
CA VAL A 41 -41.99 -10.94 -17.00
C VAL A 41 -42.32 -9.50 -17.35
N ALA A 42 -43.46 -9.27 -17.98
CA ALA A 42 -43.96 -7.91 -18.20
C ALA A 42 -44.25 -7.21 -16.86
N ASN A 43 -43.90 -5.93 -16.73
CA ASN A 43 -44.11 -5.17 -15.48
C ASN A 43 -45.57 -5.17 -14.99
N ALA A 44 -46.54 -5.25 -15.91
CA ALA A 44 -47.96 -5.32 -15.59
C ALA A 44 -48.38 -6.63 -14.88
N ASP A 45 -47.64 -7.72 -15.12
CA ASP A 45 -47.93 -9.04 -14.57
C ASP A 45 -47.03 -9.40 -13.37
N LEU A 46 -46.10 -8.52 -12.97
CA LEU A 46 -45.17 -8.75 -11.87
C LEU A 46 -45.90 -9.08 -10.56
N ALA A 47 -46.99 -8.36 -10.25
CA ALA A 47 -47.80 -8.61 -9.06
C ALA A 47 -48.43 -10.02 -9.04
N LYS A 48 -48.77 -10.58 -10.21
CA LYS A 48 -49.29 -11.96 -10.31
C LYS A 48 -48.19 -12.97 -10.00
N VAL A 49 -47.00 -12.73 -10.53
CA VAL A 49 -45.83 -13.60 -10.32
C VAL A 49 -45.37 -13.56 -8.86
N GLU A 50 -45.36 -12.39 -8.23
CA GLU A 50 -45.06 -12.25 -6.80
C GLU A 50 -46.07 -13.02 -5.93
N HIS A 51 -47.37 -12.94 -6.27
CA HIS A 51 -48.40 -13.69 -5.57
C HIS A 51 -48.23 -15.21 -5.72
N TRP A 52 -47.95 -15.68 -6.95
CA TRP A 52 -47.64 -17.08 -7.20
C TRP A 52 -46.40 -17.54 -6.43
N TYR A 53 -45.34 -16.74 -6.42
CA TYR A 53 -44.09 -17.04 -5.71
C TYR A 53 -44.32 -17.19 -4.20
N ARG A 54 -45.16 -16.34 -3.62
CA ARG A 54 -45.54 -16.45 -2.21
C ARG A 54 -46.31 -17.74 -1.91
N MET A 55 -47.23 -18.16 -2.78
CA MET A 55 -47.91 -19.46 -2.60
C MET A 55 -46.92 -20.63 -2.72
N TYR A 56 -45.97 -20.53 -3.64
CA TYR A 56 -44.90 -21.52 -3.81
C TYR A 56 -44.01 -21.60 -2.56
N GLN A 57 -43.60 -20.46 -1.99
CA GLN A 57 -42.88 -20.41 -0.72
C GLN A 57 -43.67 -21.07 0.41
N GLU A 58 -44.97 -20.78 0.55
CA GLU A 58 -45.84 -21.39 1.57
C GLU A 58 -45.94 -22.92 1.41
N GLN A 59 -46.02 -23.41 0.17
CA GLN A 59 -46.00 -24.83 -0.13
C GLN A 59 -44.64 -25.46 0.25
N CYS A 60 -43.53 -24.84 -0.11
CA CYS A 60 -42.20 -25.35 0.24
C CYS A 60 -41.93 -25.29 1.74
N LEU A 61 -42.47 -24.29 2.44
CA LEU A 61 -42.43 -24.19 3.90
C LEU A 61 -43.19 -25.35 4.55
N SER A 62 -44.33 -25.75 3.98
CA SER A 62 -45.08 -26.94 4.43
C SER A 62 -44.33 -28.25 4.21
N GLU A 63 -43.45 -28.30 3.19
CA GLU A 63 -42.54 -29.41 2.90
C GLU A 63 -41.22 -29.34 3.71
N GLY A 64 -41.07 -28.33 4.57
CA GLY A 64 -39.90 -28.14 5.44
C GLY A 64 -38.67 -27.53 4.74
N LYS A 65 -38.85 -26.89 3.58
CA LYS A 65 -37.79 -26.21 2.82
C LYS A 65 -38.02 -24.70 2.86
N GLU A 66 -37.09 -23.95 3.45
CA GLU A 66 -37.09 -22.49 3.39
C GLU A 66 -36.50 -22.04 2.04
N ILE A 67 -37.27 -21.24 1.29
CA ILE A 67 -36.87 -20.67 0.01
C ILE A 67 -36.66 -19.17 0.20
N PRO A 68 -35.61 -18.57 -0.42
CA PRO A 68 -35.36 -17.13 -0.35
C PRO A 68 -36.56 -16.29 -0.83
N ASP A 69 -36.55 -15.00 -0.48
CA ASP A 69 -37.53 -14.04 -0.96
C ASP A 69 -37.38 -13.74 -2.45
N PHE A 70 -38.49 -13.30 -3.06
CA PHE A 70 -38.59 -12.95 -4.47
C PHE A 70 -37.50 -11.94 -4.89
N GLN A 71 -36.64 -12.35 -5.82
CA GLN A 71 -35.57 -11.48 -6.33
C GLN A 71 -35.86 -11.00 -7.75
N THR A 72 -35.78 -9.67 -7.91
CA THR A 72 -35.75 -9.06 -9.24
C THR A 72 -34.34 -8.61 -9.58
N MET A 73 -33.92 -8.89 -10.80
CA MET A 73 -32.63 -8.51 -11.34
C MET A 73 -32.80 -7.73 -12.66
N ASP A 74 -31.85 -6.86 -12.94
CA ASP A 74 -31.71 -6.20 -14.23
C ASP A 74 -30.85 -7.07 -15.19
N MET A 75 -30.76 -6.65 -16.45
CA MET A 75 -30.01 -7.38 -17.48
C MET A 75 -28.49 -7.38 -17.24
N GLY A 76 -27.95 -6.37 -16.55
CA GLY A 76 -26.54 -6.30 -16.21
C GLY A 76 -26.18 -7.34 -15.14
N LYS A 77 -26.98 -7.42 -14.08
CA LYS A 77 -26.84 -8.45 -13.04
C LYS A 77 -27.02 -9.86 -13.59
N TYR A 78 -27.95 -10.06 -14.52
CA TYR A 78 -28.08 -11.34 -15.22
C TYR A 78 -26.80 -11.69 -16.00
N TRP A 79 -26.16 -10.74 -16.67
CA TRP A 79 -24.88 -11.02 -17.34
C TRP A 79 -23.76 -11.35 -16.35
N GLU A 80 -23.76 -10.70 -15.18
CA GLU A 80 -22.80 -10.96 -14.11
C GLU A 80 -22.94 -12.34 -13.48
N THR A 81 -24.14 -12.95 -13.46
CA THR A 81 -24.27 -14.34 -13.00
C THR A 81 -23.51 -15.29 -13.92
N GLY A 82 -23.40 -15.01 -15.23
CA GLY A 82 -22.54 -15.82 -16.11
C GLY A 82 -21.03 -15.73 -15.83
N VAL A 83 -20.59 -14.78 -14.99
CA VAL A 83 -19.18 -14.63 -14.63
C VAL A 83 -18.85 -15.54 -13.45
N MET A 84 -18.16 -16.64 -13.72
CA MET A 84 -17.63 -17.50 -12.66
C MET A 84 -16.64 -16.70 -11.78
N LYS A 85 -16.86 -16.73 -10.47
CA LYS A 85 -15.85 -16.28 -9.50
C LYS A 85 -14.66 -17.25 -9.51
N GLU A 86 -13.47 -16.75 -9.21
CA GLU A 86 -12.23 -17.54 -9.21
C GLU A 86 -12.31 -18.79 -8.30
N GLU A 87 -13.01 -18.66 -7.17
CA GLU A 87 -13.32 -19.76 -6.25
C GLU A 87 -14.18 -20.85 -6.91
N ALA A 88 -15.24 -20.48 -7.64
CA ALA A 88 -16.12 -21.42 -8.34
C ALA A 88 -15.40 -22.15 -9.49
N TYR A 89 -14.39 -21.52 -10.10
CA TYR A 89 -13.54 -22.17 -11.10
C TYR A 89 -12.65 -23.26 -10.48
N VAL A 90 -12.14 -23.04 -9.26
CA VAL A 90 -11.36 -24.07 -8.53
C VAL A 90 -12.25 -25.23 -8.11
N ASP A 91 -13.48 -24.97 -7.66
CA ASP A 91 -14.43 -26.01 -7.26
C ASP A 91 -14.93 -26.88 -8.42
N THR A 92 -14.96 -26.33 -9.64
CA THR A 92 -15.26 -27.09 -10.86
C THR A 92 -14.01 -27.70 -11.52
N SER A 93 -12.82 -27.39 -11.00
CA SER A 93 -11.57 -27.94 -11.50
C SER A 93 -11.38 -29.41 -11.11
N SER A 94 -10.48 -30.11 -11.79
CA SER A 94 -10.15 -31.51 -11.46
C SER A 94 -9.76 -31.71 -9.99
N GLU A 95 -10.02 -32.89 -9.44
CA GLU A 95 -9.66 -33.23 -8.05
C GLU A 95 -8.19 -32.95 -7.71
N ALA A 96 -7.28 -33.05 -8.69
CA ALA A 96 -5.87 -32.76 -8.51
C ALA A 96 -5.61 -31.27 -8.22
N ILE A 97 -6.33 -30.38 -8.91
CA ILE A 97 -6.25 -28.93 -8.71
C ILE A 97 -6.90 -28.54 -7.39
N GLN A 98 -8.08 -29.09 -7.07
CA GLN A 98 -8.74 -28.85 -5.78
C GLN A 98 -7.86 -29.28 -4.60
N LYS A 99 -7.26 -30.47 -4.65
CA LYS A 99 -6.35 -30.97 -3.60
C LYS A 99 -5.07 -30.13 -3.52
N ALA A 100 -4.57 -29.62 -4.65
CA ALA A 100 -3.42 -28.74 -4.67
C ALA A 100 -3.75 -27.38 -4.05
N VAL A 101 -4.87 -26.74 -4.41
CA VAL A 101 -5.27 -25.44 -3.87
C VAL A 101 -5.60 -25.52 -2.37
N ARG A 102 -6.35 -26.54 -1.94
CA ARG A 102 -6.63 -26.80 -0.52
C ARG A 102 -5.39 -27.03 0.34
N LYS A 103 -4.28 -27.47 -0.26
CA LYS A 103 -3.00 -27.61 0.46
C LYS A 103 -2.44 -26.25 0.88
N TYR A 104 -2.74 -25.18 0.13
CA TYR A 104 -2.20 -23.85 0.35
C TYR A 104 -3.22 -22.87 0.95
N GLU A 105 -4.53 -23.15 0.81
CA GLU A 105 -5.59 -22.37 1.46
C GLU A 105 -5.42 -22.33 2.99
N GLY A 106 -5.29 -21.13 3.54
CA GLY A 106 -5.16 -20.91 4.99
C GLY A 106 -3.80 -21.26 5.59
N GLN A 107 -2.79 -21.60 4.79
CA GLN A 107 -1.42 -21.72 5.29
C GLN A 107 -0.83 -20.34 5.57
N GLU A 108 -0.22 -20.18 6.74
CA GLU A 108 0.61 -19.01 7.02
C GLU A 108 1.81 -19.00 6.06
N PRO A 109 2.22 -17.82 5.54
CA PRO A 109 3.37 -17.72 4.65
C PRO A 109 4.59 -18.41 5.27
N GLY A 110 5.27 -19.25 4.49
CA GLY A 110 6.45 -19.97 4.97
C GLY A 110 7.61 -19.04 5.34
N GLU A 111 8.65 -19.53 6.01
CA GLU A 111 9.79 -18.69 6.43
C GLU A 111 10.44 -17.92 5.27
N LEU A 112 10.50 -18.54 4.09
CA LEU A 112 11.02 -17.92 2.87
C LEU A 112 10.11 -16.79 2.39
N GLU A 113 8.79 -17.02 2.36
CA GLU A 113 7.79 -16.03 1.93
C GLU A 113 7.72 -14.88 2.92
N GLN A 114 7.80 -15.14 4.22
CA GLN A 114 7.94 -14.08 5.23
C GLN A 114 9.22 -13.28 5.04
N LYS A 115 10.32 -13.92 4.65
CA LYS A 115 11.58 -13.23 4.39
C LYS A 115 11.52 -12.39 3.12
N VAL A 116 10.92 -12.91 2.05
CA VAL A 116 10.67 -12.17 0.81
C VAL A 116 9.72 -11.00 1.08
N LEU A 117 8.62 -11.21 1.79
CA LEU A 117 7.67 -10.17 2.15
C LEU A 117 8.32 -9.09 3.02
N LYS A 118 9.13 -9.48 4.02
CA LYS A 118 9.91 -8.52 4.84
C LYS A 118 10.92 -7.75 3.98
N GLN A 119 11.53 -8.39 2.99
CA GLN A 119 12.48 -7.75 2.08
C GLN A 119 11.77 -6.78 1.13
N GLU A 120 10.61 -7.14 0.60
CA GLU A 120 9.79 -6.27 -0.27
C GLU A 120 9.19 -5.08 0.50
N GLN A 121 8.75 -5.31 1.74
CA GLN A 121 8.25 -4.25 2.61
C GLN A 121 9.37 -3.36 3.16
N SER A 122 10.62 -3.84 3.17
CA SER A 122 11.74 -3.06 3.66
C SER A 122 12.10 -1.92 2.70
N ILE A 123 12.43 -0.78 3.29
CA ILE A 123 12.91 0.41 2.57
C ILE A 123 14.18 0.04 1.79
N ARG A 124 14.14 0.27 0.47
CA ARG A 124 15.21 -0.10 -0.47
C ARG A 124 16.48 0.72 -0.22
N SER A 125 17.63 0.20 -0.62
CA SER A 125 18.90 0.95 -0.58
C SER A 125 19.03 1.91 -1.77
N MET A 126 19.84 2.96 -1.62
CA MET A 126 20.19 3.92 -2.68
C MET A 126 20.77 3.26 -3.95
N ASN A 127 21.33 2.05 -3.84
CA ASN A 127 21.87 1.29 -4.97
C ASN A 127 20.80 0.67 -5.89
N ASN A 128 19.51 0.92 -5.64
CA ASN A 128 18.41 0.38 -6.44
C ASN A 128 18.17 1.22 -7.72
N GLU A 129 17.76 0.58 -8.82
CA GLU A 129 17.48 1.26 -10.08
C GLU A 129 16.38 2.33 -9.95
N GLN A 130 15.37 2.11 -9.11
CA GLN A 130 14.30 3.07 -8.86
C GLN A 130 14.80 4.39 -8.29
N TYR A 131 15.89 4.40 -7.52
CA TYR A 131 16.49 5.65 -7.03
C TYR A 131 16.88 6.55 -8.21
N GLN A 132 17.48 5.95 -9.25
CA GLN A 132 17.88 6.69 -10.44
C GLN A 132 16.67 7.20 -11.23
N GLU A 133 15.58 6.43 -11.27
CA GLU A 133 14.33 6.87 -11.92
C GLU A 133 13.76 8.12 -11.25
N PHE A 134 13.66 8.13 -9.93
CA PHE A 134 13.18 9.31 -9.19
C PHE A 134 14.16 10.48 -9.26
N HIS A 135 15.47 10.23 -9.17
CA HIS A 135 16.49 11.27 -9.25
C HIS A 135 16.56 11.95 -10.63
N ASN A 136 16.33 11.19 -11.71
CA ASN A 136 16.30 11.73 -13.07
C ASN A 136 14.96 12.39 -13.43
N ASN A 137 13.91 12.19 -12.62
CA ASN A 137 12.59 12.72 -12.90
C ASN A 137 12.44 14.16 -12.36
N PRO A 138 12.22 15.17 -13.22
CA PRO A 138 12.11 16.56 -12.80
C PRO A 138 10.84 16.89 -12.00
N GLU A 139 9.86 15.99 -11.93
CA GLU A 139 8.63 16.20 -11.14
C GLU A 139 8.85 15.91 -9.64
N PHE A 140 9.92 15.21 -9.28
CA PHE A 140 10.26 14.88 -7.90
C PHE A 140 11.37 15.78 -7.35
N ILE A 141 11.33 16.04 -6.05
CA ILE A 141 12.40 16.68 -5.29
C ILE A 141 12.94 15.69 -4.28
N GLU A 142 14.27 15.59 -4.24
CA GLU A 142 15.00 14.81 -3.25
C GLU A 142 15.05 15.54 -1.89
N ILE A 143 14.64 14.86 -0.82
CA ILE A 143 14.74 15.33 0.56
C ILE A 143 15.59 14.38 1.40
N THR A 144 16.39 14.94 2.29
CA THR A 144 17.19 14.16 3.23
C THR A 144 16.52 14.12 4.59
N ILE A 145 16.32 12.92 5.13
CA ILE A 145 15.62 12.66 6.38
C ILE A 145 16.57 11.93 7.32
N ASN A 146 16.94 12.57 8.44
CA ASN A 146 17.80 11.95 9.44
C ASN A 146 16.96 11.03 10.36
N HIS A 147 17.39 9.77 10.52
CA HIS A 147 16.65 8.76 11.27
C HIS A 147 16.49 9.11 12.75
N GLU A 148 17.56 9.53 13.41
CA GLU A 148 17.56 9.81 14.85
C GLU A 148 16.59 10.97 15.17
N THR A 149 16.70 12.08 14.44
CA THR A 149 15.99 13.33 14.76
C THR A 149 14.57 13.42 14.19
N LEU A 150 14.33 12.87 13.00
CA LEU A 150 13.06 13.02 12.30
C LEU A 150 12.20 11.76 12.33
N VAL A 151 12.74 10.60 12.70
CA VAL A 151 11.99 9.34 12.77
C VAL A 151 11.89 8.86 14.22
N GLN A 152 13.02 8.59 14.89
CA GLN A 152 13.02 8.07 16.26
C GLN A 152 12.49 9.06 17.29
N GLU A 153 12.88 10.33 17.20
CA GLU A 153 12.41 11.36 18.15
C GLU A 153 10.97 11.80 17.88
N SER A 154 10.34 11.38 16.78
CA SER A 154 8.95 11.71 16.44
C SER A 154 7.96 10.88 17.25
N GLN A 155 6.92 11.53 17.76
CA GLN A 155 5.88 10.85 18.54
C GLN A 155 5.05 9.92 17.65
N LEU A 156 4.78 10.33 16.41
CA LEU A 156 3.97 9.59 15.45
C LEU A 156 4.79 8.68 14.54
N ALA A 157 5.97 9.14 14.07
CA ALA A 157 6.75 8.33 13.14
C ALA A 157 7.39 7.09 13.82
N SER A 158 7.64 7.13 15.13
CA SER A 158 8.21 6.00 15.87
C SER A 158 7.18 4.97 16.34
N SER A 159 5.92 5.38 16.54
CA SER A 159 4.88 4.55 17.16
C SER A 159 3.95 3.88 16.14
N TRP A 160 3.88 4.42 14.92
CA TRP A 160 2.96 3.94 13.90
C TRP A 160 3.65 2.90 13.02
N ASP A 161 3.08 1.69 12.93
CA ASP A 161 3.49 0.61 12.01
C ASP A 161 3.17 0.98 10.53
N MET A 162 3.68 2.12 10.07
CA MET A 162 3.49 2.61 8.70
C MET A 162 4.21 1.71 7.68
N GLU A 163 5.35 1.13 8.06
CA GLU A 163 6.14 0.27 7.17
C GLU A 163 5.36 -0.98 6.73
N ARG A 164 4.56 -1.58 7.63
CA ARG A 164 3.66 -2.70 7.28
C ARG A 164 2.58 -2.33 6.27
N ARG A 165 2.25 -1.04 6.16
CA ARG A 165 1.27 -0.51 5.22
C ARG A 165 1.92 0.05 3.95
N GLY A 166 3.23 -0.15 3.76
CA GLY A 166 3.97 0.40 2.63
C GLY A 166 4.16 1.92 2.71
N MET A 167 4.07 2.50 3.91
CA MET A 167 4.21 3.93 4.14
C MET A 167 5.40 4.22 5.07
N PHE A 168 6.01 5.37 4.89
CA PHE A 168 7.11 5.89 5.68
C PHE A 168 6.70 7.23 6.27
N ALA A 169 6.84 7.38 7.59
CA ALA A 169 6.53 8.62 8.28
C ALA A 169 7.83 9.28 8.75
N SER A 170 7.88 10.62 8.64
CA SER A 170 8.96 11.41 9.22
C SER A 170 8.44 12.76 9.68
N ARG A 171 8.94 13.26 10.80
CA ARG A 171 8.66 14.61 11.27
C ARG A 171 9.17 15.64 10.26
N ILE A 172 8.37 16.68 10.03
CA ILE A 172 8.77 17.84 9.25
C ILE A 172 9.73 18.70 10.10
N PRO A 173 10.95 18.98 9.62
CA PRO A 173 11.93 19.77 10.36
C PRO A 173 11.36 21.11 10.85
N GLY A 174 11.65 21.48 12.09
CA GLY A 174 11.18 22.75 12.68
C GLY A 174 9.77 22.70 13.28
N THR A 175 9.10 21.54 13.28
CA THR A 175 7.84 21.30 13.99
C THR A 175 8.09 20.40 15.20
N TRP A 176 7.60 20.78 16.39
CA TRP A 176 7.88 20.07 17.65
C TRP A 176 6.68 20.18 18.61
N GLY A 177 6.52 19.21 19.52
CA GLY A 177 5.49 19.23 20.56
C GLY A 177 4.07 19.18 19.99
N ASP A 178 3.17 19.99 20.55
CA ASP A 178 1.75 20.04 20.13
C ASP A 178 1.55 20.55 18.69
N GLY A 179 2.57 21.18 18.11
CA GLY A 179 2.59 21.64 16.72
C GLY A 179 3.41 20.74 15.80
N GLU A 180 3.80 19.54 16.24
CA GLU A 180 4.51 18.56 15.43
C GLU A 180 3.69 18.20 14.18
N GLN A 181 4.36 18.17 13.04
CA GLN A 181 3.78 17.69 11.78
C GLN A 181 4.62 16.54 11.24
N THR A 182 3.94 15.53 10.71
CA THR A 182 4.56 14.32 10.17
C THR A 182 4.24 14.22 8.69
N LEU A 183 5.28 14.23 7.86
CA LEU A 183 5.22 13.92 6.44
C LEU A 183 5.13 12.41 6.27
N VAL A 184 4.18 11.96 5.44
CA VAL A 184 4.00 10.55 5.10
C VAL A 184 4.27 10.37 3.62
N LEU A 185 5.18 9.46 3.29
CA LEU A 185 5.58 9.09 1.93
C LEU A 185 5.40 7.58 1.73
N PRO A 186 5.16 7.08 0.50
CA PRO A 186 5.27 5.66 0.20
C PRO A 186 6.68 5.13 0.45
N THR A 187 6.84 3.91 0.97
CA THR A 187 8.17 3.31 1.18
C THR A 187 8.96 3.13 -0.11
N GLU A 188 8.28 3.03 -1.25
CA GLU A 188 8.89 2.97 -2.59
C GLU A 188 9.59 4.27 -2.99
N GLN A 189 9.17 5.41 -2.42
CA GLN A 189 9.76 6.72 -2.66
C GLN A 189 10.86 7.06 -1.64
N VAL A 190 11.18 6.14 -0.73
CA VAL A 190 12.17 6.34 0.33
C VAL A 190 13.29 5.33 0.18
N PHE A 191 14.53 5.81 0.28
CA PHE A 191 15.72 5.01 0.13
C PHE A 191 16.64 5.19 1.32
N ARG A 192 17.24 4.11 1.79
CA ARG A 192 18.15 4.12 2.92
C ARG A 192 19.58 4.40 2.47
N THR A 193 20.27 5.30 3.18
CA THR A 193 21.69 5.63 3.00
C THR A 193 22.43 5.67 4.35
N ASP A 194 23.76 5.80 4.33
CA ASP A 194 24.62 5.85 5.52
C ASP A 194 24.35 4.72 6.55
N ASP A 195 24.25 3.47 6.08
CA ASP A 195 23.93 2.29 6.90
C ASP A 195 22.65 2.41 7.73
N GLY A 196 21.67 3.22 7.29
CA GLY A 196 20.38 3.42 7.96
C GLY A 196 20.29 4.60 8.90
N LYS A 197 21.32 5.45 8.94
CA LYS A 197 21.30 6.71 9.70
C LYS A 197 20.52 7.81 8.98
N THR A 198 20.46 7.72 7.65
CA THR A 198 19.84 8.73 6.81
C THR A 198 18.93 8.04 5.80
N TYR A 199 17.79 8.66 5.51
CA TYR A 199 16.88 8.28 4.44
C TYR A 199 16.83 9.40 3.41
N ILE A 200 16.67 9.02 2.15
CA ILE A 200 16.44 9.91 1.03
C ILE A 200 15.00 9.67 0.59
N GLY A 201 14.13 10.66 0.76
CA GLY A 201 12.75 10.63 0.29
C GLY A 201 12.61 11.42 -1.01
N PHE A 202 11.74 10.99 -1.90
CA PHE A 202 11.33 11.75 -3.07
C PHE A 202 9.92 12.28 -2.88
N VAL A 203 9.74 13.56 -3.18
CA VAL A 203 8.48 14.28 -2.96
C VAL A 203 8.04 14.93 -4.26
N GLU A 204 6.79 14.72 -4.67
CA GLU A 204 6.24 15.35 -5.87
C GLU A 204 6.12 16.87 -5.72
N ARG A 205 6.68 17.62 -6.67
CA ARG A 205 6.74 19.09 -6.67
C ARG A 205 5.38 19.74 -6.57
N LYS A 206 4.47 19.32 -7.44
CA LYS A 206 3.16 19.94 -7.65
C LYS A 206 2.08 19.33 -6.78
N GLU A 207 2.30 18.11 -6.28
CA GLU A 207 1.32 17.42 -5.46
C GLU A 207 1.33 17.91 -4.01
N LYS A 208 0.15 17.89 -3.40
CA LYS A 208 -0.06 18.23 -2.00
C LYS A 208 0.25 17.03 -1.12
N GLN A 209 1.34 17.16 -0.37
CA GLN A 209 1.89 16.05 0.39
C GLN A 209 1.02 15.66 1.58
N LEU A 210 0.99 14.36 1.89
CA LEU A 210 0.24 13.85 3.02
C LEU A 210 0.94 14.26 4.33
N ILE A 211 0.29 15.12 5.09
CA ILE A 211 0.80 15.63 6.37
C ILE A 211 -0.20 15.30 7.47
N LEU A 212 0.31 14.75 8.57
CA LEU A 212 -0.42 14.50 9.81
C LEU A 212 -0.01 15.53 10.87
N ASN A 213 -0.94 15.97 11.71
CA ASN A 213 -0.65 16.76 12.90
C ASN A 213 -0.24 15.85 14.06
N ALA A 214 0.25 16.43 15.17
CA ALA A 214 0.70 15.72 16.37
C ALA A 214 -0.35 14.76 16.99
N ASP A 215 -1.64 15.01 16.79
CA ASP A 215 -2.74 14.17 17.23
C ASP A 215 -3.06 13.00 16.27
N GLY A 216 -2.30 12.88 15.17
CA GLY A 216 -2.53 11.90 14.10
C GLY A 216 -3.63 12.31 13.13
N SER A 217 -4.26 13.48 13.30
CA SER A 217 -5.26 13.98 12.36
C SER A 217 -4.62 14.40 11.04
N MET A 218 -5.28 14.09 9.94
CA MET A 218 -4.81 14.44 8.61
C MET A 218 -5.06 15.93 8.34
N VAL A 219 -4.02 16.65 7.90
CA VAL A 219 -4.17 18.05 7.46
C VAL A 219 -5.11 18.08 6.24
N PRO A 220 -6.17 18.91 6.22
CA PRO A 220 -7.07 19.03 5.08
C PRO A 220 -6.32 19.41 3.81
N SER A 221 -6.74 18.88 2.65
CA SER A 221 -6.09 19.11 1.36
C SER A 221 -5.94 20.60 1.02
N GLU A 222 -6.82 21.46 1.49
CA GLU A 222 -6.76 22.92 1.30
C GLU A 222 -5.56 23.57 2.00
N LYS A 223 -5.15 23.01 3.15
CA LYS A 223 -4.06 23.53 4.00
C LYS A 223 -2.72 22.82 3.80
N ARG A 224 -2.70 21.74 2.99
CA ARG A 224 -1.46 21.02 2.67
C ARG A 224 -0.57 21.85 1.76
N SER A 225 0.72 21.87 2.10
CA SER A 225 1.77 22.44 1.25
C SER A 225 2.07 21.50 0.07
N THR A 226 2.41 22.08 -1.08
CA THR A 226 2.99 21.32 -2.19
C THR A 226 4.40 20.86 -1.86
N GLY A 227 4.90 19.82 -2.52
CA GLY A 227 6.26 19.32 -2.28
C GLY A 227 7.34 20.38 -2.50
N GLU A 228 7.20 21.23 -3.52
CA GLU A 228 8.14 22.33 -3.77
C GLU A 228 8.17 23.36 -2.63
N ARG A 229 7.00 23.71 -2.10
CA ARG A 229 6.89 24.65 -0.99
C ARG A 229 7.39 24.05 0.32
N LEU A 230 7.05 22.78 0.58
CA LEU A 230 7.52 22.04 1.73
C LEU A 230 9.04 21.92 1.73
N TYR A 231 9.62 21.64 0.55
CA TYR A 231 11.06 21.63 0.37
C TYR A 231 11.66 22.99 0.72
N ALA A 232 11.24 24.06 0.04
CA ALA A 232 11.78 25.41 0.25
C ALA A 232 11.66 25.90 1.70
N GLU A 233 10.57 25.60 2.40
CA GLU A 233 10.32 26.14 3.74
C GLU A 233 10.97 25.32 4.87
N ARG A 234 11.26 24.03 4.66
CA ARG A 234 11.57 23.08 5.75
C ARG A 234 12.74 22.14 5.47
N TYR A 235 12.97 21.75 4.22
CA TYR A 235 14.02 20.79 3.84
C TYR A 235 15.12 21.40 2.98
N GLU A 236 14.96 22.63 2.50
CA GLU A 236 15.99 23.33 1.74
C GLU A 236 17.26 23.33 2.59
N PRO A 237 18.40 22.92 2.02
CA PRO A 237 19.65 22.94 2.75
C PRO A 237 19.86 24.36 3.22
N VAL A 238 19.87 24.54 4.55
CA VAL A 238 20.29 25.79 5.16
C VAL A 238 21.65 26.08 4.54
N SER A 239 21.72 27.07 3.65
CA SER A 239 22.98 27.61 3.21
C SER A 239 23.63 28.09 4.49
N ARG A 240 24.51 27.26 5.06
CA ARG A 240 25.31 27.66 6.20
C ARG A 240 26.14 28.80 5.64
N LYS A 241 25.66 30.03 5.84
CA LYS A 241 26.56 31.15 6.09
C LYS A 241 27.26 30.76 7.38
N PHE A 242 28.26 29.88 7.27
CA PHE A 242 29.36 29.86 8.20
C PHE A 242 29.86 31.30 8.17
N GLY A 243 29.41 32.12 9.12
CA GLY A 243 30.17 33.29 9.50
C GLY A 243 31.56 32.73 9.74
N LYS A 244 32.51 33.08 8.86
CA LYS A 244 33.90 32.61 8.91
C LYS A 244 34.33 32.69 10.37
N LYS A 245 34.37 31.54 11.07
CA LYS A 245 34.97 31.45 12.39
C LYS A 245 36.45 31.76 12.17
N LYS A 246 36.81 33.04 12.35
CA LYS A 246 38.18 33.51 12.58
C LYS A 246 38.68 32.86 13.87
N SER A 247 38.93 31.54 13.86
CA SER A 247 39.58 30.86 14.99
C SER A 247 40.25 29.53 14.62
N LEU A 248 40.30 29.13 13.35
CA LEU A 248 41.01 27.89 12.95
C LEU A 248 42.21 28.08 12.03
N GLN A 249 42.62 29.32 11.73
CA GLN A 249 43.91 29.56 11.04
C GLN A 249 45.11 29.69 11.99
N LYS A 250 44.91 29.80 13.31
CA LYS A 250 46.05 29.83 14.26
C LYS A 250 46.68 28.45 14.50
N ASN A 251 45.90 27.37 14.44
CA ASN A 251 46.42 26.03 14.74
C ASN A 251 47.12 25.34 13.56
N THR A 252 46.89 25.80 12.31
CA THR A 252 47.60 25.26 11.14
C THR A 252 48.99 25.88 11.02
N ALA A 253 49.14 27.17 11.33
CA ALA A 253 50.44 27.85 11.31
C ALA A 253 51.39 27.34 12.40
N GLU A 254 50.90 27.01 13.60
CA GLU A 254 51.73 26.41 14.66
C GLU A 254 52.16 24.97 14.31
N LYS A 255 51.30 24.17 13.68
CA LYS A 255 51.66 22.81 13.25
C LYS A 255 52.65 22.79 12.07
N GLU A 256 52.53 23.74 11.13
CA GLU A 256 53.49 23.87 10.01
C GLU A 256 54.85 24.42 10.46
N MET A 257 54.88 25.34 11.44
CA MET A 257 56.16 25.82 12.01
C MET A 257 56.90 24.70 12.77
N ILE A 258 56.20 23.85 13.53
CA ILE A 258 56.83 22.74 14.27
C ILE A 258 57.39 21.67 13.32
N GLN A 259 56.70 21.35 12.21
CA GLN A 259 57.23 20.40 11.21
C GLN A 259 58.44 20.92 10.44
N ASN A 260 58.53 22.24 10.18
CA ASN A 260 59.69 22.82 9.50
C ASN A 260 60.92 22.93 10.40
N VAL A 261 60.76 23.11 11.72
CA VAL A 261 61.88 23.08 12.68
C VAL A 261 62.46 21.66 12.83
N ILE A 262 61.61 20.62 12.77
CA ILE A 262 62.07 19.22 12.86
C ILE A 262 62.82 18.79 11.58
N LYS A 263 62.51 19.37 10.41
CA LYS A 263 63.19 19.07 9.13
C LYS A 263 64.52 19.81 8.90
N GLN A 264 64.88 20.80 9.73
CA GLN A 264 66.11 21.60 9.56
C GLN A 264 67.19 21.37 10.65
N ALA A 265 67.02 20.42 11.57
CA ALA A 265 68.09 20.09 12.51
C ALA A 265 69.23 19.31 11.81
N PRO A 266 70.48 19.81 11.81
CA PRO A 266 71.60 19.10 11.21
C PRO A 266 71.97 17.85 12.04
N SER A 267 72.11 16.71 11.36
CA SER A 267 72.73 15.50 11.88
C SER A 267 74.17 15.81 12.34
N LYS A 268 74.38 15.90 13.65
CA LYS A 268 75.70 15.75 14.27
C LYS A 268 75.67 14.48 15.10
N VAL A 269 76.11 13.37 14.51
CA VAL A 269 76.51 12.18 15.24
C VAL A 269 77.94 12.42 15.74
N PRO A 270 78.22 12.37 17.06
CA PRO A 270 79.59 12.32 17.55
C PRO A 270 80.15 10.91 17.35
N THR A 271 81.21 10.80 16.54
CA THR A 271 82.01 9.59 16.34
C THR A 271 82.70 9.18 17.64
N ILE A 272 82.47 7.96 18.12
CA ILE A 272 83.21 7.37 19.26
C ILE A 272 84.51 6.74 18.71
N PRO A 273 85.70 7.11 19.22
CA PRO A 273 86.97 6.59 18.73
C PRO A 273 87.23 5.15 19.22
N LYS A 274 87.58 4.26 18.29
CA LYS A 274 88.11 2.93 18.57
C LYS A 274 89.47 3.05 19.26
N LYS A 275 89.59 2.55 20.49
CA LYS A 275 90.89 2.22 21.10
C LYS A 275 91.28 0.81 20.66
N GLY A 276 92.49 0.67 20.13
CA GLY A 276 93.04 -0.57 19.63
C GLY A 276 93.80 -1.38 20.69
N ILE A 277 94.14 -2.59 20.23
CA ILE A 277 94.91 -3.70 20.82
C ILE A 277 94.09 -4.60 21.74
#